data_AF-A0A6N2W2E2-F1
#
_entry.id   AF-A0A6N2W2E2-F1
#
_cell.length_a   1.000
_cell.length_b   1.000
_cell.length_c   1.000
_cell.angle_alpha   90.00
_cell.angle_beta   90.00
_cell.angle_gamma   90.00
#
_symmetry.space_group_name_H-M   'P 1'
#
loop_
_entity.id
_entity.type
_entity.pdbx_description
1 polymer ?
#
loop_
_entity_poly.entity_id
_entity_poly.type
_entity_poly.pdbx_seq_one_letter_code
_entity_poly.pdbx_strand_id
1 'polypeptide(L)'
;MIREGENYQRLKPVHTELNNIKFKKQREKFETSHDAELRLFYAARRILKEKLDGKPIALKAWKQEYAQLKTEYAELSPQHKPLREEVIRLRQVQNAVDTALRRREQPQAVQRKKHEMEL
;
A
#
# COMPACT_ATOMS: atom_id res chain seq x y z
N MET A 1 5.72 7.30 3.55
CA MET A 1 6.57 8.10 4.45
C MET A 1 5.94 9.43 4.87
N ILE A 2 5.20 10.14 4.00
CA ILE A 2 4.54 11.42 4.35
C ILE A 2 3.62 11.28 5.58
N ARG A 3 2.72 10.28 5.59
CA ARG A 3 1.82 9.99 6.73
C ARG A 3 2.59 9.76 8.05
N GLU A 4 3.66 8.97 8.01
CA GLU A 4 4.48 8.72 9.20
C GLU A 4 5.22 9.98 9.64
N GLY A 5 5.72 10.79 8.70
CA GLY A 5 6.32 12.09 8.99
C GLY A 5 5.34 13.06 9.66
N GLU A 6 4.08 13.07 9.22
CA GLU A 6 3.00 13.85 9.83
C GLU A 6 2.65 13.36 11.23
N ASN A 7 2.45 12.05 11.40
CA ASN A 7 2.19 11.44 12.69
C ASN A 7 3.32 11.73 13.68
N TYR A 8 4.57 11.62 13.23
CA TYR A 8 5.74 11.94 14.04
C TYR A 8 5.74 13.40 14.49
N GLN A 9 5.55 14.36 13.58
CA GLN A 9 5.52 15.78 13.94
C GLN A 9 4.34 16.13 14.85
N ARG A 10 3.15 15.60 14.56
CA ARG A 10 1.92 15.87 15.31
C ARG A 10 1.97 15.32 16.74
N LEU A 11 2.53 14.13 16.93
CA LEU A 11 2.51 13.42 18.21
C LEU A 11 3.81 13.60 19.02
N LYS A 12 4.81 14.27 18.44
CA LYS A 12 6.04 14.64 19.16
C LYS A 12 5.77 15.44 20.45
N PRO A 13 4.85 16.43 20.49
CA PRO A 13 4.53 17.14 21.72
C PRO A 13 4.02 16.22 22.84
N VAL A 14 3.11 15.29 22.53
CA VAL A 14 2.57 14.30 23.50
C VAL A 14 3.70 13.45 24.11
N HIS A 15 4.62 12.99 23.27
CA HIS A 15 5.82 12.27 23.75
C HIS A 15 6.76 13.15 24.58
N THR A 16 6.90 14.44 24.23
CA THR A 16 7.71 15.39 25.01
C THR A 16 7.06 15.69 26.37
N GLU A 17 5.76 15.90 26.42
CA GLU A 17 4.98 16.09 27.66
C GLU A 17 5.12 14.88 28.58
N LEU A 18 5.00 13.68 28.03
CA LEU A 18 5.23 12.44 28.77
C LEU A 18 6.61 12.41 29.44
N ASN A 19 7.67 12.83 28.72
CA ASN A 19 9.03 12.84 29.26
C ASN A 19 9.28 13.95 30.29
N ASN A 20 8.48 15.02 30.26
CA ASN A 20 8.56 16.10 31.23
C ASN A 20 7.91 15.74 32.58
N ILE A 21 7.04 14.72 32.61
CA ILE A 21 6.41 14.26 33.86
C ILE A 21 7.42 13.49 34.70
N LYS A 22 7.81 14.09 35.84
CA LYS A 22 8.79 13.51 36.78
C LYS A 22 8.19 12.48 37.73
N PHE A 23 6.90 12.58 38.04
CA PHE A 23 6.23 11.70 39.00
C PHE A 23 5.64 10.46 38.32
N LYS A 24 6.11 9.28 38.74
CA LYS A 24 5.72 7.98 38.15
C LYS A 24 4.20 7.78 38.05
N LYS A 25 3.44 8.08 39.12
CA LYS A 25 1.97 7.91 39.13
C LYS A 25 1.25 8.82 38.12
N GLN A 26 1.74 10.04 37.90
CA GLN A 26 1.17 10.94 36.90
C GLN A 26 1.55 10.51 35.49
N ARG A 27 2.78 10.02 35.33
CA ARG A 27 3.28 9.48 34.07
C ARG A 27 2.45 8.30 33.60
N GLU A 28 2.19 7.32 34.46
CA GLU A 28 1.35 6.14 34.14
C GLU A 28 -0.08 6.53 33.74
N LYS A 29 -0.69 7.49 34.44
CA LYS A 29 -2.01 8.03 34.05
C LYS A 29 -1.97 8.68 32.67
N PHE A 30 -0.95 9.48 32.40
CA PHE A 30 -0.78 10.14 31.10
C PHE A 30 -0.52 9.12 29.97
N GLU A 31 0.32 8.12 30.21
CA GLU A 31 0.57 7.02 29.25
C GLU A 31 -0.72 6.27 28.93
N THR A 32 -1.55 6.01 29.95
CA THR A 32 -2.84 5.31 29.75
C THR A 32 -3.83 6.17 28.95
N SER A 33 -3.93 7.47 29.26
CA SER A 33 -4.82 8.39 28.54
C SER A 33 -4.39 8.64 27.10
N HIS A 34 -3.08 8.63 26.82
CA HIS A 34 -2.50 8.88 25.50
C HIS A 34 -1.92 7.61 24.85
N ASP A 35 -2.32 6.41 25.27
CA ASP A 35 -1.72 5.14 24.82
C ASP A 35 -1.78 5.00 23.30
N ALA A 36 -2.94 5.25 22.69
CA ALA A 36 -3.12 5.17 21.24
C ALA A 36 -2.21 6.16 20.47
N GLU A 37 -2.07 7.38 20.99
CA GLU A 37 -1.23 8.42 20.40
C GLU A 37 0.26 8.08 20.53
N LEU A 38 0.69 7.61 21.69
CA LEU A 38 2.07 7.17 21.92
C LEU A 38 2.41 5.96 21.05
N ARG A 39 1.51 4.99 20.90
CA ARG A 39 1.69 3.85 19.98
C ARG A 39 1.90 4.31 18.54
N LEU A 40 1.06 5.24 18.06
CA LEU A 40 1.19 5.81 16.71
C LEU A 40 2.51 6.57 16.54
N PHE A 41 2.92 7.36 17.54
CA PHE A 41 4.21 8.06 17.53
C PHE A 41 5.40 7.09 17.45
N TYR A 42 5.42 6.05 18.27
CA TYR A 42 6.49 5.06 18.27
C TYR A 42 6.54 4.24 16.99
N ALA A 43 5.38 3.88 16.43
CA ALA A 43 5.30 3.22 15.13
C ALA A 43 5.88 4.09 14.01
N ALA A 44 5.46 5.36 13.94
CA ALA A 44 5.96 6.33 12.98
C ALA A 44 7.48 6.55 13.13
N ARG A 45 7.96 6.73 14.37
CA ARG A 45 9.39 6.88 14.68
C ARG A 45 10.20 5.68 14.23
N ARG A 46 9.70 4.45 14.44
CA ARG A 46 10.39 3.21 14.03
C ARG A 46 10.51 3.13 12.51
N ILE A 47 9.42 3.35 11.78
CA ILE A 47 9.39 3.30 10.31
C ILE A 47 10.33 4.37 9.73
N LEU A 48 10.25 5.60 10.25
CA LEU A 48 11.11 6.69 9.78
C LEU A 48 12.59 6.43 10.07
N LYS A 49 12.92 5.84 11.23
CA LYS A 49 14.30 5.45 11.55
C LYS A 49 14.84 4.44 10.53
N GLU A 50 14.06 3.43 10.18
CA GLU A 50 14.45 2.38 9.23
C GLU A 50 14.59 2.91 7.80
N LYS A 51 13.72 3.85 7.37
CA LYS A 51 13.73 4.35 5.99
C LYS A 51 14.68 5.52 5.76
N LEU A 52 15.03 6.27 6.80
CA LEU A 52 15.86 7.46 6.67
C LEU A 52 17.31 7.24 7.08
N ASP A 53 17.65 6.14 7.75
CA ASP A 53 19.00 5.88 8.28
C ASP A 53 19.58 7.09 9.04
N GLY A 54 18.74 7.74 9.85
CA GLY A 54 19.12 8.93 10.63
C GLY A 54 19.07 10.26 9.86
N LYS A 55 18.71 10.27 8.58
CA LYS A 55 18.48 11.52 7.83
C LYS A 55 17.26 12.29 8.36
N PRO A 56 17.26 13.63 8.25
CA PRO A 56 16.12 14.45 8.66
C PRO A 56 14.83 14.15 7.88
N ILE A 57 13.68 14.32 8.54
CA ILE A 57 12.37 14.18 7.91
C ILE A 57 12.08 15.43 7.07
N ALA A 58 12.26 15.33 5.75
CA ALA A 58 12.03 16.42 4.81
C ALA A 58 10.55 16.51 4.36
N LEU A 59 9.62 16.67 5.31
CA LEU A 59 8.17 16.55 5.04
C LEU A 59 7.66 17.53 3.97
N LYS A 60 8.16 18.77 3.98
CA LYS A 60 7.79 19.79 2.98
C LYS A 60 8.22 19.38 1.57
N ALA A 61 9.45 18.88 1.43
CA ALA A 61 9.97 18.41 0.14
C ALA A 61 9.16 17.22 -0.37
N TRP A 62 8.88 16.22 0.47
CA TRP A 62 8.09 15.06 0.06
C TRP A 62 6.66 15.42 -0.37
N LYS A 63 6.02 16.39 0.31
CA LYS A 63 4.69 16.88 -0.11
C LYS A 63 4.76 17.59 -1.46
N GLN A 64 5.81 18.37 -1.70
CA GLN A 64 6.02 19.05 -2.97
C GLN A 64 6.29 18.07 -4.11
N GLU A 65 7.20 17.11 -3.93
CA GLU A 65 7.47 16.04 -4.89
C GLU A 65 6.22 15.23 -5.20
N TYR A 66 5.44 14.86 -4.18
CA TYR A 66 4.19 14.13 -4.38
C TYR A 66 3.16 14.97 -5.16
N ALA A 67 3.06 16.27 -4.90
CA ALA A 67 2.17 17.16 -5.64
C ALA A 67 2.60 17.33 -7.10
N GLN A 68 3.90 17.47 -7.34
CA GLN A 68 4.49 17.52 -8.68
C GLN A 68 4.21 16.22 -9.44
N LEU A 69 4.55 15.08 -8.86
CA LEU A 69 4.33 13.77 -9.47
C LEU A 69 2.85 13.49 -9.73
N LYS A 70 1.96 13.93 -8.84
CA LYS A 70 0.52 13.83 -9.04
C LYS A 70 0.05 14.67 -10.22
N THR A 71 0.64 15.85 -10.42
CA THR A 71 0.34 16.75 -11.54
C THR A 71 0.85 16.16 -12.85
N GLU A 72 2.11 15.74 -12.91
CA GLU A 72 2.68 15.06 -14.08
C GLU A 72 1.89 13.80 -14.44
N TYR A 73 1.52 12.99 -13.44
CA TYR A 73 0.68 11.81 -13.65
C TYR A 73 -0.69 12.19 -14.24
N ALA A 74 -1.31 13.28 -13.77
CA ALA A 74 -2.60 13.74 -14.30
C ALA A 74 -2.48 14.24 -15.75
N GLU A 75 -1.37 14.86 -16.12
CA GLU A 75 -1.07 15.31 -17.49
C GLU A 75 -0.76 14.15 -18.45
N LEU A 76 -0.03 13.15 -17.98
CA LEU A 76 0.31 11.94 -18.75
C LEU A 76 -0.84 10.92 -18.78
N SER A 77 -1.78 10.97 -17.83
CA SER A 77 -2.88 10.01 -17.72
C SER A 77 -3.74 9.92 -19.01
N PRO A 78 -4.19 11.03 -19.63
CA PRO A 78 -4.97 11.00 -20.86
C PRO A 78 -4.29 10.25 -22.01
N GLN A 79 -2.97 10.36 -22.15
CA GLN A 79 -2.22 9.72 -23.24
C GLN A 79 -2.22 8.19 -23.11
N HIS A 80 -2.22 7.67 -21.87
CA HIS A 80 -2.07 6.25 -21.59
C HIS A 80 -3.41 5.54 -21.35
N LYS A 81 -4.52 6.27 -21.17
CA LYS A 81 -5.87 5.71 -21.02
C LYS A 81 -6.29 4.81 -22.19
N PRO A 82 -6.23 5.25 -23.46
CA PRO A 82 -6.69 4.40 -24.58
C PRO A 82 -5.85 3.12 -24.70
N LEU A 83 -4.54 3.21 -24.47
CA LEU A 83 -3.64 2.06 -24.48
C LEU A 83 -3.97 1.04 -23.37
N ARG A 84 -4.32 1.52 -22.16
CA ARG A 84 -4.76 0.65 -21.06
C ARG A 84 -6.07 -0.07 -21.38
N GLU A 85 -7.04 0.64 -21.96
CA GLU A 85 -8.32 0.05 -22.38
C GLU A 85 -8.13 -1.01 -23.47
N GLU A 86 -7.24 -0.74 -24.43
CA GLU A 86 -6.91 -1.69 -25.48
C GLU A 86 -6.25 -2.96 -24.96
N VAL A 87 -5.29 -2.85 -24.02
CA VAL A 87 -4.71 -4.01 -23.34
C VAL A 87 -5.76 -4.82 -22.57
N ILE A 88 -6.73 -4.16 -21.92
CA ILE A 88 -7.84 -4.85 -21.24
C ILE A 88 -8.70 -5.62 -22.25
N ARG A 89 -9.05 -5.00 -23.38
CA ARG A 89 -9.81 -5.67 -24.46
C ARG A 89 -9.06 -6.87 -25.01
N LEU A 90 -7.77 -6.73 -25.30
CA LEU A 90 -6.94 -7.84 -25.79
C LEU A 90 -6.88 -9.00 -24.78
N ARG A 91 -6.76 -8.71 -23.48
CA ARG A 91 -6.79 -9.74 -22.44
C ARG A 91 -8.16 -10.42 -22.33
N GLN A 92 -9.26 -9.70 -22.54
CA GLN A 92 -10.60 -10.30 -22.60
C GLN A 92 -10.74 -11.25 -23.78
N VAL A 93 -10.26 -10.86 -24.97
CA VAL A 93 -10.24 -11.72 -26.16
C VAL A 93 -9.39 -12.96 -25.91
N GLN A 94 -8.17 -12.80 -25.36
CA GLN A 94 -7.30 -13.91 -25.03
C GLN A 94 -7.98 -14.89 -24.05
N ASN A 95 -8.57 -14.39 -22.96
CA ASN A 95 -9.30 -15.21 -22.00
C ASN A 95 -10.48 -15.96 -22.65
N ALA A 96 -11.20 -15.32 -23.57
CA ALA A 96 -12.30 -15.95 -24.30
C ALA A 96 -11.81 -17.08 -25.20
N VAL A 97 -10.70 -16.87 -25.92
CA VAL A 97 -10.03 -17.89 -26.74
C VAL A 97 -9.54 -19.05 -25.88
N ASP A 98 -8.83 -18.79 -24.79
CA ASP A 98 -8.32 -19.81 -23.87
C ASP A 98 -9.47 -20.64 -23.25
N THR A 99 -10.59 -19.98 -22.97
CA THR A 99 -11.80 -20.65 -22.46
C THR A 99 -12.46 -21.51 -23.53
N ALA A 100 -12.55 -21.03 -24.77
CA ALA A 100 -13.07 -21.81 -25.89
C ALA A 100 -12.19 -23.03 -26.21
N LEU A 101 -10.86 -22.87 -26.18
CA LEU A 101 -9.90 -23.96 -26.35
C LEU A 101 -10.05 -25.03 -25.27
N ARG A 102 -10.08 -24.65 -23.99
CA ARG A 102 -10.31 -25.59 -22.87
C ARG A 102 -11.65 -26.34 -23.02
N ARG A 103 -12.71 -25.63 -23.43
CA ARG A 103 -14.02 -26.25 -23.69
C ARG A 103 -14.00 -27.23 -24.86
N ARG A 104 -13.14 -27.04 -25.85
CA ARG A 104 -12.97 -27.94 -26.99
C ARG A 104 -12.13 -29.18 -26.63
N GLU A 105 -11.14 -29.02 -25.75
CA GLU A 105 -10.28 -30.12 -25.29
C GLU A 105 -10.98 -31.05 -24.28
N GLN A 106 -11.86 -30.52 -23.42
CA GLN A 106 -12.64 -31.31 -22.45
C GLN A 106 -13.46 -32.46 -23.07
N PRO A 107 -14.27 -32.29 -24.13
CA PRO A 107 -15.03 -33.39 -24.72
C PRO A 107 -14.13 -34.45 -25.37
N GLN A 108 -12.97 -34.07 -25.93
CA GLN A 108 -12.01 -35.04 -26.48
C GLN A 108 -11.30 -35.84 -25.39
N ALA A 109 -10.96 -35.23 -24.25
CA ALA A 109 -10.36 -35.92 -23.12
C ALA A 109 -11.34 -36.90 -22.43
N VAL A 110 -12.63 -36.53 -22.34
CA VAL A 110 -13.67 -37.41 -21.77
C VAL A 110 -14.00 -38.58 -22.71
N GLN A 111 -14.02 -38.36 -24.04
CA GLN A 111 -14.23 -39.44 -25.00
C GLN A 111 -13.04 -40.40 -25.08
N ARG A 112 -11.80 -39.89 -25.08
CA ARG A 112 -10.58 -40.74 -25.06
C ARG A 112 -10.50 -41.61 -23.81
N LYS A 113 -10.78 -41.06 -22.63
CA LYS A 113 -10.81 -41.84 -21.38
C LYS A 113 -11.91 -42.90 -21.33
N LYS A 114 -13.05 -42.67 -22.01
CA LYS A 114 -14.10 -43.70 -22.13
C LYS A 114 -13.66 -44.85 -23.04
N HIS A 115 -13.08 -44.56 -24.20
CA HIS A 115 -12.54 -45.60 -25.08
C HIS A 115 -11.38 -46.38 -24.45
N GLU A 116 -10.54 -45.76 -23.62
CA GLU A 116 -9.46 -46.47 -22.89
C GLU A 116 -9.96 -47.32 -21.70
N MET A 117 -11.15 -47.04 -21.16
CA MET A 117 -11.77 -47.86 -20.11
C MET A 117 -12.65 -49.01 -20.66
N GLU A 118 -12.97 -48.99 -21.95
CA GLU A 118 -13.78 -50.00 -22.64
C GLU A 118 -12.94 -51.01 -23.44
N LEU A 119 -11.61 -50.94 -23.31
CA LEU A 119 -10.58 -51.87 -23.82
C LEU A 119 -9.94 -52.63 -22.64
#